data_AF-A0A9D5YM92-F1
#
_entry.id   AF-A0A9D5YM92-F1
#
_cell.length_a   1.000
_cell.length_b   1.000
_cell.length_c   1.000
_cell.angle_alpha   90.00
_cell.angle_beta   90.00
_cell.angle_gamma   90.00
#
_symmetry.space_group_name_H-M   'P 1'
#
loop_
_entity.id
_entity.type
_entity.pdbx_description
1 polymer ?
#
loop_
_entity_poly.entity_id
_entity_poly.type
_entity_poly.pdbx_seq_one_letter_code
_entity_poly.pdbx_strand_id
1 'polypeptide(L)'
;MQISNRIRYLLPSAVGLFSFSGLLLRYFQRKNELLPDGSLTEGAFLHTIVLILSVCVVIGSAALLWKLAPRTSWSQLANRKGLPLIQLFAAAFLLLGNLLLLLRGAAPTTPYTTSAPELSDFLNNLLPPLGIVAAVCMALFSYKCFVGQKPSALFYMFVSLYLVVRLIVRFQAWNTDPSIHDYCYALLANISAMLATFHMAGFSFDKGKRRMTLFWLVCTAFFSMITLADALHDGDFGEFFIHLSMSLMVVFNLDQLLYEKE
;
A
#
# COMPACT_ATOMS: atom_id res chain seq x y z
N MET A 1 5.58 14.33 -26.91
CA MET A 1 5.48 15.31 -25.80
C MET A 1 4.06 15.46 -25.25
N GLN A 2 3.02 15.60 -26.08
CA GLN A 2 1.62 15.79 -25.63
C GLN A 2 0.99 14.66 -24.78
N ILE A 3 1.33 13.38 -25.04
CA ILE A 3 0.76 12.23 -24.28
C ILE A 3 1.19 12.25 -22.80
N SER A 4 2.41 12.69 -22.52
CA SER A 4 2.97 12.79 -21.16
C SER A 4 2.12 13.73 -20.29
N ASN A 5 1.68 14.87 -20.85
CA ASN A 5 0.94 15.87 -20.09
C ASN A 5 -0.48 15.41 -19.71
N ARG A 6 -1.16 14.65 -20.58
CA ARG A 6 -2.48 14.11 -20.25
C ARG A 6 -2.40 13.08 -19.12
N ILE A 7 -1.40 12.18 -19.16
CA ILE A 7 -1.22 11.14 -18.14
C ILE A 7 -0.88 11.75 -16.76
N ARG A 8 -0.14 12.86 -16.71
CA ARG A 8 0.23 13.55 -15.46
C ARG A 8 -0.98 13.93 -14.59
N TYR A 9 -2.08 14.36 -15.21
CA TYR A 9 -3.30 14.76 -14.49
C TYR A 9 -4.37 13.67 -14.46
N LEU A 10 -4.50 12.91 -15.56
CA LEU A 10 -5.49 11.85 -15.67
C LEU A 10 -5.20 10.72 -14.69
N LEU A 11 -3.94 10.32 -14.50
CA LEU A 11 -3.63 9.17 -13.67
C LEU A 11 -3.94 9.44 -12.18
N PRO A 12 -3.46 10.51 -11.53
CA PRO A 12 -3.77 10.74 -10.11
C PRO A 12 -5.27 10.95 -9.86
N SER A 13 -5.97 11.64 -10.76
CA SER A 13 -7.42 11.88 -10.64
C SER A 13 -8.23 10.60 -10.80
N ALA A 14 -7.94 9.80 -11.84
CA ALA A 14 -8.59 8.51 -12.05
C ALA A 14 -8.33 7.56 -10.87
N VAL A 15 -7.08 7.48 -10.40
CA VAL A 15 -6.72 6.64 -9.25
C VAL A 15 -7.47 7.09 -8.00
N GLY A 16 -7.49 8.39 -7.69
CA GLY A 16 -8.25 8.91 -6.55
C GLY A 16 -9.74 8.57 -6.62
N LEU A 17 -10.37 8.78 -7.79
CA LEU A 17 -11.79 8.48 -8.01
C LEU A 17 -12.10 6.99 -7.89
N PHE A 18 -11.33 6.13 -8.56
CA PHE A 18 -11.55 4.68 -8.52
C PHE A 18 -11.22 4.08 -7.15
N SER A 19 -10.16 4.53 -6.48
CA SER A 19 -9.83 4.11 -5.11
C SER A 19 -10.93 4.49 -4.12
N PHE A 20 -11.45 5.71 -4.20
CA PHE A 20 -12.55 6.15 -3.33
C PHE A 20 -13.85 5.39 -3.63
N SER A 21 -14.15 5.15 -4.90
CA SER A 21 -15.29 4.32 -5.31
C SER A 21 -15.16 2.89 -4.79
N GLY A 22 -13.96 2.30 -4.88
CA GLY A 22 -13.64 0.99 -4.34
C GLY A 22 -13.84 0.91 -2.82
N LEU A 23 -13.39 1.94 -2.08
CA LEU A 23 -13.62 2.05 -0.63
C LEU A 23 -15.12 2.03 -0.30
N LEU A 24 -15.91 2.87 -0.96
CA LEU A 24 -17.36 2.95 -0.70
C LEU A 24 -18.05 1.63 -1.04
N LEU A 25 -17.77 1.07 -2.22
CA LEU A 25 -18.36 -0.21 -2.64
C LEU A 25 -18.00 -1.33 -1.66
N ARG A 26 -16.74 -1.41 -1.21
CA ARG A 26 -16.31 -2.40 -0.21
C ARG A 26 -16.98 -2.18 1.14
N TYR A 27 -17.09 -0.94 1.59
CA TYR A 27 -17.78 -0.61 2.84
C TYR A 27 -19.25 -1.07 2.82
N PHE A 28 -19.97 -0.81 1.71
CA PHE A 28 -21.34 -1.28 1.53
C PHE A 28 -21.43 -2.81 1.39
N GLN A 29 -20.48 -3.43 0.69
CA GLN A 29 -20.39 -4.88 0.56
C GLN A 29 -20.24 -5.51 1.96
N ARG A 30 -19.33 -5.00 2.79
CA ARG A 30 -19.08 -5.53 4.14
C ARG A 30 -20.30 -5.37 5.05
N LYS A 31 -21.02 -4.26 4.92
CA LYS A 31 -22.22 -3.98 5.72
C LYS A 31 -23.44 -4.83 5.33
N ASN A 32 -23.60 -5.12 4.03
CA ASN A 32 -24.86 -5.65 3.50
C ASN A 32 -24.77 -7.08 2.95
N GLU A 33 -23.61 -7.49 2.43
CA GLU A 33 -23.47 -8.75 1.66
C GLU A 33 -22.55 -9.79 2.29
N LEU A 34 -21.63 -9.39 3.18
CA LEU A 34 -20.73 -10.30 3.88
C LEU A 34 -21.32 -10.70 5.23
N LEU A 35 -21.42 -12.02 5.43
CA LEU A 35 -21.81 -12.61 6.69
C LEU A 35 -20.62 -12.58 7.68
N PRO A 36 -20.88 -12.73 8.99
CA PRO A 36 -19.82 -12.73 10.00
C PRO A 36 -18.78 -13.85 9.86
N ASP A 37 -19.13 -14.93 9.15
CA ASP A 37 -18.25 -16.05 8.83
C ASP A 37 -17.42 -15.84 7.55
N GLY A 38 -17.51 -14.66 6.93
CA GLY A 38 -16.82 -14.30 5.69
C GLY A 38 -17.49 -14.84 4.42
N SER A 39 -18.61 -15.56 4.55
CA SER A 39 -19.37 -16.03 3.40
C SER A 39 -20.24 -14.92 2.79
N LEU A 40 -20.60 -15.08 1.52
CA LEU A 40 -21.47 -14.14 0.82
C LEU A 40 -22.94 -14.54 1.02
N THR A 41 -23.78 -13.54 1.26
CA THR A 41 -25.24 -13.70 1.24
C THR A 41 -25.74 -14.17 -0.13
N GLU A 42 -26.86 -14.89 -0.15
CA GLU A 42 -27.50 -15.30 -1.40
C GLU A 42 -27.89 -14.06 -2.25
N GLY A 43 -27.48 -14.05 -3.52
CA GLY A 43 -27.72 -12.93 -4.43
C GLY A 43 -26.74 -11.75 -4.27
N ALA A 44 -25.67 -11.89 -3.48
CA ALA A 44 -24.61 -10.89 -3.38
C ALA A 44 -24.02 -10.55 -4.75
N PHE A 45 -23.95 -9.26 -5.09
CA PHE A 45 -23.48 -8.79 -6.39
C PHE A 45 -22.36 -7.74 -6.28
N LEU A 46 -22.24 -7.04 -5.15
CA LEU A 46 -21.20 -6.02 -4.95
C LEU A 46 -19.80 -6.65 -5.02
N HIS A 47 -19.62 -7.89 -4.55
CA HIS A 47 -18.35 -8.60 -4.70
C HIS A 47 -17.90 -8.70 -6.17
N THR A 48 -18.83 -8.97 -7.09
CA THR A 48 -18.56 -9.04 -8.53
C THR A 48 -18.24 -7.67 -9.09
N ILE A 49 -18.95 -6.62 -8.65
CA ILE A 49 -18.69 -5.24 -9.08
C ILE A 49 -17.29 -4.80 -8.65
N VAL A 50 -16.90 -5.03 -7.39
CA VAL A 50 -15.57 -4.67 -6.88
C VAL A 50 -14.48 -5.47 -7.61
N LEU A 51 -14.73 -6.74 -7.95
CA LEU A 51 -13.82 -7.55 -8.75
C LEU A 51 -13.63 -6.96 -10.16
N ILE A 52 -14.73 -6.67 -10.88
CA ILE A 52 -14.68 -6.06 -12.22
C ILE A 52 -13.94 -4.73 -12.17
N LEU A 53 -14.27 -3.87 -11.19
CA LEU A 53 -13.58 -2.60 -10.98
C LEU A 53 -12.08 -2.80 -10.76
N SER A 54 -11.69 -3.77 -9.94
CA SER A 54 -10.29 -4.10 -9.67
C SER A 54 -9.55 -4.51 -10.94
N VAL A 55 -10.15 -5.40 -11.74
CA VAL A 55 -9.59 -5.85 -13.02
C VAL A 55 -9.45 -4.67 -13.99
N CYS A 56 -10.48 -3.81 -14.09
CA CYS A 56 -10.45 -2.62 -14.93
C CYS A 56 -9.35 -1.65 -14.51
N VAL A 57 -9.16 -1.42 -13.20
CA VAL A 57 -8.08 -0.56 -12.69
C VAL A 57 -6.72 -1.15 -13.01
N VAL A 58 -6.51 -2.46 -12.82
CA VAL A 58 -5.22 -3.10 -13.11
C VAL A 58 -4.88 -3.04 -14.60
N ILE A 59 -5.81 -3.46 -15.48
CA ILE A 59 -5.62 -3.46 -16.93
C ILE A 59 -5.49 -2.03 -17.47
N GLY A 60 -6.38 -1.13 -17.04
CA GLY A 60 -6.37 0.27 -17.43
C GLY A 60 -5.06 0.96 -17.03
N SER A 61 -4.57 0.70 -15.81
CA SER A 61 -3.29 1.25 -15.34
C SER A 61 -2.11 0.72 -16.15
N ALA A 62 -2.07 -0.59 -16.43
CA ALA A 62 -1.04 -1.18 -17.29
C ALA A 62 -1.05 -0.56 -18.70
N ALA A 63 -2.22 -0.39 -19.31
CA ALA A 63 -2.39 0.19 -20.63
C ALA A 63 -1.97 1.67 -20.67
N LEU A 64 -2.38 2.47 -19.68
CA LEU A 64 -2.02 3.89 -19.57
C LEU A 64 -0.51 4.08 -19.40
N LEU A 65 0.12 3.24 -18.58
CA LEU A 65 1.55 3.33 -18.26
C LEU A 65 2.45 2.76 -19.35
N TRP A 66 1.92 1.92 -20.25
CA TRP A 66 2.70 1.27 -21.32
C TRP A 66 3.45 2.27 -22.20
N LYS A 67 2.83 3.41 -22.53
CA LYS A 67 3.39 4.44 -23.43
C LYS A 67 4.27 5.47 -22.72
N LEU A 68 4.47 5.37 -21.40
CA LEU A 68 5.19 6.37 -20.63
C LEU A 68 6.71 6.27 -20.88
N ALA A 69 7.43 7.38 -21.05
CA ALA A 69 8.88 7.32 -21.24
C ALA A 69 9.59 6.70 -20.02
N PRO A 70 10.60 5.82 -20.21
CA PRO A 70 11.38 5.28 -19.10
C PRO A 70 12.13 6.39 -18.37
N ARG A 71 12.24 6.26 -17.05
CA ARG A 71 13.12 7.07 -16.20
C ARG A 71 13.76 6.15 -15.18
N THR A 72 15.05 6.36 -14.96
CA THR A 72 15.88 5.49 -14.12
C THR A 72 16.59 6.24 -13.01
N SER A 73 16.99 7.50 -13.27
CA SER A 73 17.79 8.29 -12.34
C SER A 73 16.97 9.08 -11.33
N TRP A 74 17.49 9.19 -10.11
CA TRP A 74 16.96 10.06 -9.06
C TRP A 74 16.91 11.53 -9.49
N SER A 75 17.92 11.98 -10.24
CA SER A 75 18.05 13.37 -10.71
C SER A 75 16.86 13.85 -11.56
N GLN A 76 16.15 12.90 -12.19
CA GLN A 76 15.02 13.15 -13.08
C GLN A 76 13.66 13.20 -12.34
N LEU A 77 13.65 12.90 -11.03
CA LEU A 77 12.43 12.90 -10.23
C LEU A 77 12.08 14.31 -9.78
N ALA A 78 10.80 14.64 -9.81
CA ALA A 78 10.31 15.91 -9.30
C ALA A 78 10.54 16.00 -7.79
N ASN A 79 10.93 17.19 -7.33
CA ASN A 79 11.04 17.49 -5.91
C ASN A 79 10.38 18.83 -5.62
N ARG A 80 9.05 18.83 -5.57
CA ARG A 80 8.27 20.03 -5.27
C ARG A 80 8.28 20.30 -3.77
N LYS A 81 8.50 21.57 -3.41
CA LYS A 81 8.43 22.03 -2.02
C LYS A 81 7.02 21.75 -1.46
N GLY A 82 6.94 21.12 -0.30
CA GLY A 82 5.67 20.83 0.41
C GLY A 82 5.18 19.39 0.32
N LEU A 83 5.41 18.67 -0.79
CA LEU A 83 5.05 17.26 -0.91
C LEU A 83 5.72 16.32 0.11
N PRO A 84 6.98 16.57 0.54
CA PRO A 84 7.56 15.81 1.65
C PRO A 84 6.72 15.86 2.94
N LEU A 85 5.91 16.90 3.17
CA LEU A 85 5.02 16.94 4.34
C LEU A 85 3.97 15.83 4.30
N ILE A 86 3.42 15.50 3.13
CA ILE A 86 2.47 14.38 2.97
C ILE A 86 3.15 13.06 3.33
N GLN A 87 4.40 12.87 2.91
CA GLN A 87 5.18 11.69 3.26
C GLN A 87 5.51 11.63 4.77
N LEU A 88 5.68 12.78 5.44
CA LEU A 88 5.84 12.82 6.90
C LEU A 88 4.55 12.44 7.63
N PHE A 89 3.38 12.90 7.14
CA PHE A 89 2.10 12.43 7.67
C PHE A 89 1.89 10.94 7.43
N ALA A 90 2.26 10.42 6.25
CA ALA A 90 2.26 8.99 5.97
C ALA A 90 3.13 8.23 6.98
N ALA A 91 4.35 8.71 7.25
CA ALA A 91 5.24 8.12 8.25
C ALA A 91 4.64 8.17 9.67
N ALA A 92 4.01 9.28 10.04
CA ALA A 92 3.35 9.43 11.35
C ALA A 92 2.18 8.44 11.52
N PHE A 93 1.35 8.25 10.48
CA PHE A 93 0.30 7.23 10.52
C PHE A 93 0.85 5.81 10.53
N LEU A 94 1.95 5.54 9.82
CA LEU A 94 2.60 4.22 9.89
C LEU A 94 3.11 3.93 11.30
N LEU A 95 3.73 4.94 11.92
CA LEU A 95 4.20 4.86 13.31
C LEU A 95 3.03 4.60 14.25
N LEU A 96 1.96 5.40 14.15
CA LEU A 96 0.77 5.26 15.00
C LEU A 96 0.11 3.89 14.85
N GLY A 97 -0.08 3.42 13.61
CA GLY A 97 -0.68 2.11 13.35
C GLY A 97 0.14 0.95 13.92
N ASN A 98 1.48 1.01 13.80
CA ASN A 98 2.35 -0.01 14.40
C ASN A 98 2.50 0.11 15.91
N LEU A 99 2.37 1.31 16.50
CA LEU A 99 2.28 1.48 17.95
C LEU A 99 0.99 0.88 18.50
N LEU A 100 -0.15 1.10 17.83
CA LEU A 100 -1.41 0.46 18.21
C LEU A 100 -1.33 -1.06 18.08
N LEU A 101 -0.69 -1.56 17.03
CA LEU A 101 -0.43 -3.00 16.88
C LEU A 101 0.42 -3.55 18.02
N LEU A 102 1.47 -2.82 18.43
CA LEU A 102 2.31 -3.19 19.57
C LEU A 102 1.52 -3.20 20.89
N LEU A 103 0.66 -2.22 21.12
CA LEU A 103 -0.19 -2.12 22.31
C LEU A 103 -1.25 -3.22 22.39
N ARG A 104 -1.72 -3.71 21.24
CA ARG A 104 -2.70 -4.81 21.17
C ARG A 104 -2.09 -6.16 21.56
N GLY A 105 -0.77 -6.30 21.49
CA GLY A 105 -0.05 -7.55 21.75
C GLY A 105 -0.17 -8.56 20.60
N ALA A 106 0.35 -9.77 20.82
CA ALA A 106 0.34 -10.85 19.83
C ALA A 106 -1.11 -11.28 19.49
N ALA A 107 -1.35 -11.55 18.21
CA ALA A 107 -2.62 -12.07 17.71
C ALA A 107 -2.93 -13.47 18.29
N PRO A 108 -4.21 -13.88 18.37
CA PRO A 108 -4.60 -15.21 18.86
C PRO A 108 -3.95 -16.34 18.04
N THR A 109 -3.70 -17.47 18.68
CA THR A 109 -3.08 -18.66 18.08
C THR A 109 -3.95 -19.22 16.97
N THR A 110 -3.38 -19.34 15.77
CA THR A 110 -4.04 -19.95 14.60
C THR A 110 -3.57 -21.40 14.40
N PRO A 111 -4.32 -22.27 13.71
CA PRO A 111 -3.83 -23.61 13.34
C PRO A 111 -2.42 -23.62 12.70
N TYR A 112 -2.06 -22.59 11.92
CA TYR A 112 -0.70 -22.45 11.39
C TYR A 112 0.36 -22.21 12.48
N THR A 113 0.03 -21.43 13.52
CA THR A 113 0.92 -21.25 14.69
C THR A 113 1.23 -22.57 15.40
N THR A 114 0.37 -23.59 15.29
CA THR A 114 0.63 -24.91 15.89
C THR A 114 1.66 -25.74 15.12
N SER A 115 1.87 -25.46 13.83
CA SER A 115 2.83 -26.19 12.98
C SER A 115 4.27 -25.69 13.10
N ALA A 116 4.46 -24.40 13.37
CA ALA A 116 5.78 -23.78 13.56
C ALA A 116 5.67 -22.60 14.56
N PRO A 117 5.43 -22.88 15.85
CA PRO A 117 5.09 -21.87 16.85
C PRO A 117 6.20 -20.85 17.07
N GLU A 118 7.45 -21.31 17.20
CA GLU A 118 8.59 -20.43 17.48
C GLU A 118 8.82 -19.37 16.40
N LEU A 119 8.69 -19.76 15.12
CA LEU A 119 8.84 -18.82 14.01
C LEU A 119 7.68 -17.83 13.95
N SER A 120 6.45 -18.30 14.15
CA SER A 120 5.27 -17.44 14.14
C SER A 120 5.33 -16.41 15.26
N ASP A 121 5.69 -16.83 16.47
CA ASP A 121 5.82 -15.94 17.62
C ASP A 121 6.95 -14.93 17.43
N PHE A 122 8.09 -15.36 16.90
CA PHE A 122 9.18 -14.47 16.56
C PHE A 122 8.75 -13.40 15.55
N LEU A 123 8.09 -13.78 14.46
CA LEU A 123 7.64 -12.84 13.43
C LEU A 123 6.55 -11.89 13.93
N ASN A 124 5.60 -12.38 14.74
CA ASN A 124 4.56 -11.56 15.38
C ASN A 124 5.16 -10.49 16.29
N ASN A 125 6.17 -10.87 17.09
CA ASN A 125 6.85 -9.94 18.01
C ASN A 125 7.78 -8.98 17.27
N LEU A 126 8.37 -9.40 16.15
CA LEU A 126 9.24 -8.57 15.32
C LEU A 126 8.47 -7.53 14.50
N LEU A 127 7.22 -7.83 14.12
CA LEU A 127 6.46 -7.03 13.17
C LEU A 127 6.25 -5.57 13.61
N PRO A 128 5.72 -5.26 14.82
CA PRO A 128 5.50 -3.87 15.22
C PRO A 128 6.80 -3.05 15.35
N PRO A 129 7.88 -3.54 16.00
CA PRO A 129 9.16 -2.85 16.02
C PRO A 129 9.71 -2.57 14.62
N LEU A 130 9.61 -3.53 13.71
CA LEU A 130 10.05 -3.36 12.33
C LEU A 130 9.22 -2.29 11.59
N GLY A 131 7.91 -2.21 11.88
CA GLY A 131 7.03 -1.16 11.37
C GLY A 131 7.37 0.24 11.90
N ILE A 132 7.79 0.35 13.17
CA ILE A 132 8.31 1.60 13.75
C ILE A 132 9.59 2.03 13.03
N VAL A 133 10.53 1.10 12.81
CA VAL A 133 11.77 1.37 12.06
C VAL A 133 11.46 1.78 10.62
N ALA A 134 10.50 1.14 9.96
CA ALA A 134 10.03 1.51 8.63
C ALA A 134 9.44 2.92 8.60
N ALA A 135 8.65 3.31 9.61
CA ALA A 135 8.10 4.66 9.73
C ALA A 135 9.21 5.72 9.89
N VAL A 136 10.22 5.46 10.73
CA VAL A 136 11.39 6.34 10.87
C VAL A 136 12.16 6.46 9.56
N CYS A 137 12.42 5.34 8.88
CA CYS A 137 13.07 5.34 7.56
C CYS A 137 12.28 6.16 6.53
N MET A 138 10.95 6.04 6.53
CA MET A 138 10.06 6.80 5.67
C MET A 138 10.12 8.31 5.97
N ALA A 139 10.18 8.69 7.25
CA ALA A 139 10.34 10.08 7.67
C ALA A 139 11.72 10.65 7.28
N LEU A 140 12.80 9.88 7.46
CA LEU A 140 14.15 10.27 7.05
C LEU A 140 14.26 10.43 5.53
N PHE A 141 13.63 9.54 4.76
CA PHE A 141 13.52 9.69 3.31
C PHE A 141 12.86 11.02 2.94
N SER A 142 11.74 11.33 3.58
CA SER A 142 11.02 12.58 3.36
C SER A 142 11.87 13.81 3.70
N TYR A 143 12.53 13.80 4.86
CA TYR A 143 13.43 14.87 5.28
C TYR A 143 14.57 15.10 4.28
N LYS A 144 15.21 14.03 3.79
CA LYS A 144 16.27 14.15 2.77
C LYS A 144 15.74 14.74 1.47
N CYS A 145 14.54 14.36 1.04
CA CYS A 145 13.88 14.99 -0.11
C CYS A 145 13.60 16.47 0.14
N PHE A 146 13.13 16.84 1.33
CA PHE A 146 12.88 18.23 1.70
C PHE A 146 14.14 19.11 1.61
N VAL A 147 15.29 18.58 2.04
CA VAL A 147 16.60 19.26 1.94
C VAL A 147 17.19 19.21 0.51
N GLY A 148 16.53 18.50 -0.43
CA GLY A 148 16.99 18.37 -1.81
C GLY A 148 18.14 17.38 -2.00
N GLN A 149 18.44 16.56 -1.00
CA GLN A 149 19.48 15.53 -1.06
C GLN A 149 18.92 14.24 -1.66
N LYS A 150 19.80 13.47 -2.33
CA LYS A 150 19.47 12.12 -2.79
C LYS A 150 19.31 11.20 -1.57
N PRO A 151 18.11 10.64 -1.31
CA PRO A 151 17.89 9.74 -0.20
C PRO A 151 18.51 8.37 -0.47
N SER A 152 18.95 7.71 0.60
CA SER A 152 19.51 6.36 0.54
C SER A 152 18.43 5.35 0.15
N ALA A 153 18.81 4.36 -0.65
CA ALA A 153 17.94 3.23 -1.03
C ALA A 153 17.47 2.44 0.20
N LEU A 154 18.31 2.41 1.25
CA LEU A 154 18.05 1.67 2.48
C LEU A 154 16.74 2.06 3.13
N PHE A 155 16.34 3.34 3.05
CA PHE A 155 15.11 3.81 3.67
C PHE A 155 13.87 3.08 3.12
N TYR A 156 13.74 2.96 1.79
CA TYR A 156 12.64 2.19 1.19
C TYR A 156 12.84 0.67 1.27
N MET A 157 14.08 0.18 1.35
CA MET A 157 14.34 -1.23 1.60
C MET A 157 13.83 -1.68 2.96
N PHE A 158 14.02 -0.89 4.02
CA PHE A 158 13.47 -1.21 5.34
C PHE A 158 11.93 -1.18 5.34
N VAL A 159 11.31 -0.23 4.63
CA VAL A 159 9.84 -0.23 4.45
C VAL A 159 9.39 -1.49 3.70
N SER A 160 10.07 -1.87 2.63
CA SER A 160 9.77 -3.11 1.90
C SER A 160 9.94 -4.35 2.78
N LEU A 161 10.98 -4.41 3.62
CA LEU A 161 11.23 -5.53 4.53
C LEU A 161 10.12 -5.65 5.57
N TYR A 162 9.68 -4.53 6.15
CA TYR A 162 8.50 -4.50 7.01
C TYR A 162 7.27 -5.09 6.31
N LEU A 163 7.00 -4.71 5.06
CA LEU A 163 5.85 -5.19 4.30
C LEU A 163 5.94 -6.69 3.98
N VAL A 164 7.15 -7.22 3.75
CA VAL A 164 7.39 -8.67 3.62
C VAL A 164 7.01 -9.39 4.91
N VAL A 165 7.52 -8.94 6.06
CA VAL A 165 7.22 -9.58 7.35
C VAL A 165 5.72 -9.47 7.66
N ARG A 166 5.11 -8.31 7.41
CA ARG A 166 3.66 -8.09 7.55
C ARG A 166 2.86 -9.05 6.70
N LEU A 167 3.27 -9.23 5.43
CA LEU A 167 2.63 -10.16 4.51
C LEU A 167 2.70 -11.60 5.03
N ILE A 168 3.86 -12.04 5.51
CA ILE A 168 4.03 -13.40 6.05
C ILE A 168 3.13 -13.61 7.27
N VAL A 169 3.18 -12.70 8.25
CA VAL A 169 2.37 -12.78 9.48
C VAL A 169 0.88 -12.78 9.16
N ARG A 170 0.42 -11.88 8.29
CA ARG A 170 -0.99 -11.80 7.91
C ARG A 170 -1.43 -13.02 7.12
N PHE A 171 -0.59 -13.53 6.23
CA PHE A 171 -0.89 -14.72 5.43
C PHE A 171 -1.04 -15.98 6.30
N GLN A 172 -0.27 -16.11 7.38
CA GLN A 172 -0.46 -17.19 8.36
C GLN A 172 -1.85 -17.17 9.00
N ALA A 173 -2.41 -15.98 9.26
CA ALA A 173 -3.77 -15.84 9.76
C ALA A 173 -4.82 -16.11 8.66
N TRP A 174 -4.63 -15.52 7.48
CA TRP A 174 -5.57 -15.66 6.36
C TRP A 174 -5.69 -17.09 5.82
N ASN A 175 -4.63 -17.89 5.86
CA ASN A 175 -4.71 -19.29 5.43
C ASN A 175 -5.62 -20.16 6.31
N THR A 176 -6.04 -19.67 7.46
CA THR A 176 -6.98 -20.38 8.34
C THR A 176 -8.43 -20.00 8.08
N ASP A 177 -8.65 -18.94 7.31
CA ASP A 177 -9.97 -18.49 6.89
C ASP A 177 -10.38 -19.23 5.61
N PRO A 178 -11.54 -19.91 5.58
CA PRO A 178 -12.02 -20.58 4.38
C PRO A 178 -12.43 -19.61 3.26
N SER A 179 -12.70 -18.33 3.56
CA SER A 179 -13.21 -17.35 2.59
C SER A 179 -12.13 -16.38 2.10
N ILE A 180 -11.70 -16.56 0.86
CA ILE A 180 -10.75 -15.64 0.21
C ILE A 180 -11.30 -14.21 0.05
N HIS A 181 -12.62 -14.04 0.07
CA HIS A 181 -13.29 -12.75 -0.11
C HIS A 181 -13.04 -11.77 1.03
N ASP A 182 -12.62 -12.27 2.19
CA ASP A 182 -12.36 -11.47 3.38
C ASP A 182 -10.98 -10.81 3.33
N TYR A 183 -9.98 -11.51 2.79
CA TYR A 183 -8.59 -11.06 2.86
C TYR A 183 -7.91 -10.77 1.51
N CYS A 184 -8.52 -11.12 0.37
CA CYS A 184 -7.88 -10.97 -0.95
C CYS A 184 -7.39 -9.54 -1.24
N TYR A 185 -8.18 -8.52 -0.88
CA TYR A 185 -7.80 -7.13 -1.12
C TYR A 185 -6.68 -6.66 -0.19
N ALA A 186 -6.71 -7.08 1.07
CA ALA A 186 -5.63 -6.83 2.02
C ALA A 186 -4.32 -7.50 1.58
N LEU A 187 -4.40 -8.71 1.03
CA LEU A 187 -3.27 -9.43 0.45
C LEU A 187 -2.67 -8.65 -0.74
N LEU A 188 -3.51 -8.26 -1.70
CA LEU A 188 -3.10 -7.48 -2.86
C LEU A 188 -2.53 -6.10 -2.46
N ALA A 189 -3.09 -5.45 -1.45
CA ALA A 189 -2.60 -4.18 -0.92
C ALA A 189 -1.17 -4.34 -0.38
N ASN A 190 -0.90 -5.36 0.43
CA ASN A 190 0.42 -5.60 1.00
C ASN A 190 1.46 -5.98 -0.07
N ILE A 191 1.10 -6.86 -1.02
CA ILE A 191 2.00 -7.25 -2.12
C ILE A 191 2.33 -6.04 -3.00
N SER A 192 1.32 -5.26 -3.37
CA SER A 192 1.53 -4.09 -4.23
C SER A 192 2.36 -3.01 -3.52
N ALA A 193 2.11 -2.75 -2.23
CA ALA A 193 2.90 -1.80 -1.44
C ALA A 193 4.37 -2.24 -1.32
N MET A 194 4.60 -3.53 -1.09
CA MET A 194 5.94 -4.13 -1.02
C MET A 194 6.69 -3.92 -2.34
N LEU A 195 6.06 -4.28 -3.47
CA LEU A 195 6.68 -4.11 -4.78
C LEU A 195 6.89 -2.63 -5.14
N ALA A 196 5.96 -1.76 -4.78
CA ALA A 196 6.10 -0.32 -4.99
C ALA A 196 7.32 0.26 -4.24
N THR A 197 7.47 -0.06 -2.96
CA THR A 197 8.58 0.41 -2.13
C THR A 197 9.92 -0.19 -2.55
N PHE A 198 9.94 -1.48 -2.90
CA PHE A 198 11.12 -2.13 -3.48
C PHE A 198 11.57 -1.45 -4.78
N HIS A 199 10.64 -1.20 -5.71
CA HIS A 199 10.97 -0.53 -6.96
C HIS A 199 11.32 0.95 -6.78
N MET A 200 10.78 1.63 -5.77
CA MET A 200 11.18 2.99 -5.39
C MET A 200 12.64 3.04 -4.92
N ALA A 201 13.08 2.07 -4.11
CA ALA A 201 14.48 1.97 -3.68
C ALA A 201 15.47 1.88 -4.86
N GLY A 202 15.04 1.28 -5.99
CA GLY A 202 15.83 1.20 -7.21
C GLY A 202 16.23 2.55 -7.81
N PHE A 203 15.44 3.61 -7.60
CA PHE A 203 15.77 4.96 -8.08
C PHE A 203 16.97 5.57 -7.35
N SER A 204 17.19 5.23 -6.08
CA SER A 204 18.38 5.64 -5.34
C SER A 204 19.68 5.04 -5.91
N PHE A 205 19.60 3.97 -6.69
CA PHE A 205 20.73 3.40 -7.44
C PHE A 205 20.76 3.82 -8.91
N ASP A 206 19.91 4.77 -9.32
CA ASP A 206 19.74 5.19 -10.72
C ASP A 206 19.34 4.03 -11.67
N LYS A 207 18.79 2.96 -11.11
CA LYS A 207 18.25 1.76 -11.80
C LYS A 207 16.73 1.69 -11.70
N GLY A 208 16.08 2.83 -11.52
CA GLY A 208 14.63 2.92 -11.36
C GLY A 208 13.87 2.38 -12.57
N LYS A 209 12.71 1.77 -12.33
CA LYS A 209 11.82 1.26 -13.37
C LYS A 209 10.48 2.00 -13.32
N ARG A 210 10.47 3.26 -13.78
CA ARG A 210 9.32 4.18 -13.67
C ARG A 210 7.95 3.54 -13.92
N ARG A 211 7.78 2.83 -15.05
CA ARG A 211 6.49 2.21 -15.41
C ARG A 211 6.03 1.17 -14.38
N MET A 212 6.95 0.29 -13.98
CA MET A 212 6.65 -0.75 -12.98
C MET A 212 6.38 -0.13 -11.62
N THR A 213 7.18 0.85 -11.21
CA THR A 213 6.97 1.54 -9.93
C THR A 213 5.61 2.24 -9.89
N LEU A 214 5.25 2.98 -10.95
CA LEU A 214 3.94 3.63 -11.05
C LEU A 214 2.80 2.61 -11.03
N PHE A 215 2.94 1.49 -11.74
CA PHE A 215 1.92 0.44 -11.75
C PHE A 215 1.65 -0.10 -10.34
N TRP A 216 2.71 -0.46 -9.61
CA TRP A 216 2.57 -0.96 -8.24
C TRP A 216 2.06 0.10 -7.27
N LEU A 217 2.46 1.37 -7.43
CA LEU A 217 1.93 2.49 -6.65
C LEU A 217 0.41 2.65 -6.86
N VAL A 218 -0.07 2.59 -8.11
CA VAL A 218 -1.51 2.67 -8.40
C VAL A 218 -2.27 1.50 -7.78
N CYS A 219 -1.78 0.28 -7.94
CA CYS A 219 -2.38 -0.89 -7.28
C CYS A 219 -2.38 -0.72 -5.76
N THR A 220 -1.31 -0.18 -5.17
CA THR A 220 -1.23 0.09 -3.73
C THR A 220 -2.29 1.07 -3.27
N ALA A 221 -2.46 2.20 -3.96
CA ALA A 221 -3.49 3.18 -3.60
C ALA A 221 -4.90 2.62 -3.74
N PHE A 222 -5.15 1.80 -4.75
CA PHE A 222 -6.47 1.21 -4.97
C PHE A 222 -6.80 0.17 -3.91
N PHE A 223 -5.95 -0.86 -3.74
CA PHE A 223 -6.23 -1.94 -2.80
C PHE A 223 -6.10 -1.52 -1.33
N SER A 224 -5.22 -0.56 -1.00
CA SER A 224 -5.15 -0.02 0.37
C SER A 224 -6.42 0.73 0.75
N MET A 225 -7.04 1.45 -0.18
CA MET A 225 -8.31 2.15 0.08
C MET A 225 -9.49 1.18 0.23
N ILE A 226 -9.50 0.09 -0.53
CA ILE A 226 -10.46 -1.01 -0.34
C ILE A 226 -10.27 -1.65 1.04
N THR A 227 -9.04 -2.00 1.41
CA THR A 227 -8.71 -2.61 2.71
C THR A 227 -9.01 -1.66 3.88
N LEU A 228 -8.87 -0.36 3.67
CA LEU A 228 -9.22 0.65 4.65
C LEU A 228 -10.73 0.68 4.95
N ALA A 229 -11.58 0.28 4.00
CA ALA A 229 -13.01 0.09 4.25
C ALA A 229 -13.28 -1.05 5.25
N ASP A 230 -12.53 -2.16 5.13
CA ASP A 230 -12.63 -3.29 6.05
C ASP A 230 -12.17 -2.87 7.46
N ALA A 231 -11.02 -2.18 7.57
CA ALA A 231 -10.52 -1.67 8.84
C ALA A 231 -11.46 -0.66 9.51
N LEU A 232 -12.13 0.20 8.73
CA LEU A 232 -13.15 1.13 9.22
C LEU A 232 -14.39 0.41 9.76
N HIS A 233 -14.83 -0.63 9.06
CA HIS A 233 -15.98 -1.43 9.47
C HIS A 233 -15.70 -2.20 10.77
N ASP A 234 -14.52 -2.83 10.86
CA ASP A 234 -14.14 -3.68 11.99
C ASP A 234 -13.63 -2.86 13.20
N GLY A 235 -13.49 -1.54 13.05
CA GLY A 235 -12.97 -0.65 14.10
C GLY A 235 -11.49 -0.88 14.42
N ASP A 236 -10.73 -1.53 13.53
CA ASP A 236 -9.30 -1.76 13.71
C ASP A 236 -8.50 -0.51 13.30
N PHE A 237 -8.35 0.39 14.26
CA PHE A 237 -7.61 1.63 14.06
C PHE A 237 -6.12 1.40 13.72
N GLY A 238 -5.52 0.30 14.17
CA GLY A 238 -4.12 -0.03 13.84
C GLY A 238 -3.96 -0.29 12.35
N GLU A 239 -4.81 -1.17 11.81
CA GLU A 239 -4.85 -1.48 10.38
C GLU A 239 -5.26 -0.27 9.53
N PHE A 240 -6.25 0.50 10.01
CA PHE A 240 -6.69 1.73 9.37
C PHE A 240 -5.53 2.69 9.13
N PHE A 241 -4.74 3.00 10.18
CA PHE A 241 -3.63 3.94 10.05
C PHE A 241 -2.49 3.40 9.16
N ILE A 242 -2.24 2.09 9.17
CA ILE A 242 -1.24 1.49 8.29
C ILE A 242 -1.66 1.63 6.81
N HIS A 243 -2.91 1.30 6.47
CA HIS A 243 -3.39 1.42 5.08
C HIS A 243 -3.59 2.87 4.63
N LEU A 244 -3.94 3.77 5.55
CA LEU A 244 -3.95 5.22 5.30
C LEU A 244 -2.55 5.73 4.98
N SER A 245 -1.54 5.28 5.75
CA SER A 245 -0.14 5.60 5.49
C SER A 245 0.30 5.16 4.09
N MET A 246 0.00 3.92 3.69
CA MET A 246 0.34 3.42 2.35
C MET A 246 -0.29 4.28 1.26
N SER A 247 -1.56 4.68 1.44
CA SER A 247 -2.28 5.52 0.49
C SER A 247 -1.64 6.92 0.35
N LEU A 248 -1.25 7.54 1.46
CA LEU A 248 -0.58 8.85 1.45
C LEU A 248 0.84 8.77 0.89
N MET A 249 1.58 7.70 1.20
CA MET A 249 2.89 7.43 0.62
C MET A 249 2.79 7.35 -0.91
N VAL A 250 1.73 6.72 -1.44
CA VAL A 250 1.50 6.64 -2.88
C VAL A 250 1.32 8.02 -3.50
N VAL A 251 0.56 8.93 -2.87
CA VAL A 251 0.36 10.30 -3.37
C VAL A 251 1.70 11.02 -3.58
N PHE A 252 2.59 10.95 -2.59
CA PHE A 252 3.92 11.54 -2.67
C PHE A 252 4.76 10.93 -3.81
N ASN A 253 4.85 9.60 -3.87
CA ASN A 253 5.69 8.92 -4.87
C ASN A 253 5.14 9.01 -6.30
N LEU A 254 3.81 9.05 -6.47
CA LEU A 254 3.17 9.29 -7.77
C LEU A 254 3.56 10.66 -8.32
N ASP A 255 3.54 11.71 -7.49
CA ASP A 255 3.95 13.03 -7.93
C ASP A 255 5.42 13.05 -8.37
N GLN A 256 6.33 12.51 -7.54
CA GLN A 256 7.77 12.44 -7.86
C GLN A 256 8.05 11.76 -9.20
N LEU A 257 7.29 10.72 -9.54
CA LEU A 257 7.48 9.92 -10.76
C LEU A 257 6.74 10.46 -11.98
N LEU A 258 5.64 11.19 -11.80
CA LEU A 258 4.85 11.73 -12.92
C LEU A 258 5.40 13.06 -13.42
N TYR A 259 5.76 13.96 -12.50
CA TYR A 259 6.22 15.30 -12.83
C TYR A 259 7.73 15.33 -13.12
N GLU A 260 8.18 16.41 -13.74
CA GLU A 260 9.60 16.67 -14.00
C GLU A 260 10.12 17.64 -12.97
N LYS A 261 11.42 17.51 -12.66
CA LYS A 261 12.15 18.55 -11.96
C LYS A 261 12.28 19.72 -12.95
N GLU A 262 11.64 20.84 -12.61
CA GLU A 262 11.80 22.11 -13.33
C GLU A 262 13.23 22.66 -13.16
#